data_AF-A0A956F0G8-F1
#
_entry.id   AF-A0A956F0G8-F1
#
_cell.length_a   1.000
_cell.length_b   1.000
_cell.length_c   1.000
_cell.angle_alpha   90.00
_cell.angle_beta   90.00
_cell.angle_gamma   90.00
#
_symmetry.space_group_name_H-M   'P 1'
#
loop_
_entity.id
_entity.type
_entity.pdbx_description
1 polymer ?
#
loop_
_entity_poly.entity_id
_entity_poly.type
_entity_poly.pdbx_seq_one_letter_code
_entity_poly.pdbx_strand_id
1 'polypeptide(L)'
;MTPPRIADLHALPLRSIPGVPTRVLSWAERNQVTSLGEIVAFHPAQAIQERNLGRGSISNMRRAISRATGQTWEALHALVTAGTQSDLSGAPPSALRPQRFAKTRPEGAAPPTDWDQVLGWLGDDASALPLSAMDLPARMKSYCERQGLETLEQLFSRSSARMMSEPNIGRGTLRDTVGTLASYPWDTLESSPSQDAEVLQKQFPSPEESHLGQDPGESSQANRVAAAHAPVPRDAQTLREFQRHLRERFTDLRDSRRGAVFFVEHGLRAVELHDLRANVRASLHHHPLEAEWWDQHDLALLVVATEVGYWYQGSGTDFWPRLEEELGLGLPAERRQRIRDLFMRASERYRGARPANTPWAQAFHLIAWPITHALLPVEFHRPLALTLANLR
;
A
#
# COMPACT_ATOMS: atom_id res chain seq x y z
N MET A 1 -20.07 -32.36 -24.52
CA MET A 1 -20.85 -31.17 -24.91
C MET A 1 -20.26 -30.63 -26.20
N THR A 2 -21.08 -30.41 -27.22
CA THR A 2 -20.64 -29.85 -28.50
C THR A 2 -20.16 -28.41 -28.27
N PRO A 3 -18.97 -28.01 -28.78
CA PRO A 3 -18.51 -26.63 -28.63
C PRO A 3 -19.48 -25.66 -29.34
N PRO A 4 -19.77 -24.48 -28.75
CA PRO A 4 -20.62 -23.48 -29.38
C PRO A 4 -19.98 -23.00 -30.68
N ARG A 5 -20.79 -22.69 -31.71
CA ARG A 5 -20.26 -22.13 -32.96
C ARG A 5 -19.78 -20.70 -32.70
N ILE A 6 -18.68 -20.31 -33.33
CA ILE A 6 -18.12 -18.94 -33.19
C ILE A 6 -19.17 -17.87 -33.53
N ALA A 7 -20.00 -18.11 -34.55
CA ALA A 7 -21.10 -17.22 -34.91
C ALA A 7 -22.10 -17.00 -33.76
N ASP A 8 -22.38 -18.03 -32.97
CA ASP A 8 -23.30 -17.95 -31.83
C ASP A 8 -22.72 -17.08 -30.70
N LEU A 9 -21.39 -17.04 -30.55
CA LEU A 9 -20.72 -16.21 -29.56
C LEU A 9 -20.78 -14.72 -29.94
N HIS A 10 -20.57 -14.39 -31.22
CA HIS A 10 -20.70 -13.01 -31.70
C HIS A 10 -22.15 -12.52 -31.72
N ALA A 11 -23.11 -13.42 -31.91
CA ALA A 11 -24.54 -13.09 -31.85
C ALA A 11 -25.05 -12.84 -30.42
N LEU A 12 -24.31 -13.26 -29.37
CA LEU A 12 -24.73 -13.12 -27.98
C LEU A 12 -24.27 -11.78 -27.39
N PRO A 13 -25.19 -10.83 -27.09
CA PRO A 13 -24.81 -9.55 -26.51
C PRO A 13 -24.24 -9.73 -25.09
N LEU A 14 -23.16 -9.02 -24.79
CA LEU A 14 -22.49 -9.12 -23.50
C LEU A 14 -23.43 -8.78 -22.33
N ARG A 15 -24.31 -7.77 -22.54
CA ARG A 15 -25.30 -7.32 -21.56
C ARG A 15 -26.40 -8.33 -21.25
N SER A 16 -26.66 -9.29 -22.13
CA SER A 16 -27.70 -10.31 -21.92
C SER A 16 -27.20 -11.52 -21.13
N ILE A 17 -25.91 -11.56 -20.79
CA ILE A 17 -25.32 -12.67 -20.02
C ILE A 17 -25.52 -12.41 -18.52
N PRO A 18 -26.25 -13.28 -17.81
CA PRO A 18 -26.47 -13.10 -16.37
C PRO A 18 -25.17 -13.19 -15.56
N GLY A 19 -24.96 -12.23 -14.67
CA GLY A 19 -23.82 -12.22 -13.75
C GLY A 19 -22.53 -11.61 -14.31
N VAL A 20 -22.59 -10.97 -15.50
CA VAL A 20 -21.47 -10.14 -15.98
C VAL A 20 -21.26 -8.97 -15.02
N PRO A 21 -20.03 -8.74 -14.52
CA PRO A 21 -19.77 -7.63 -13.60
C PRO A 21 -19.99 -6.27 -14.25
N THR A 22 -20.56 -5.32 -13.52
CA THR A 22 -20.74 -3.93 -13.98
C THR A 22 -19.44 -3.31 -14.49
N ARG A 23 -18.30 -3.58 -13.83
CA ARG A 23 -16.98 -3.11 -14.29
C ARG A 23 -16.56 -3.67 -15.64
N VAL A 24 -16.98 -4.90 -15.98
CA VAL A 24 -16.75 -5.50 -17.29
C VAL A 24 -17.64 -4.83 -18.33
N LEU A 25 -18.91 -4.56 -18.01
CA LEU A 25 -19.81 -3.82 -18.89
C LEU A 25 -19.31 -2.40 -19.18
N SER A 26 -18.88 -1.66 -18.15
CA SER A 26 -18.32 -0.30 -18.31
C SER A 26 -16.95 -0.28 -18.99
N TRP A 27 -16.18 -1.36 -18.92
CA TRP A 27 -14.96 -1.50 -19.73
C TRP A 27 -15.32 -1.82 -21.18
N ALA A 28 -16.29 -2.72 -21.41
CA ALA A 28 -16.71 -3.15 -22.73
C ALA A 28 -17.33 -1.98 -23.52
N GLU A 29 -18.17 -1.16 -22.90
CA GLU A 29 -18.74 0.05 -23.50
C GLU A 29 -17.65 1.04 -23.97
N ARG A 30 -16.61 1.26 -23.15
CA ARG A 30 -15.49 2.15 -23.49
C ARG A 30 -14.60 1.61 -24.61
N ASN A 31 -14.50 0.29 -24.74
CA ASN A 31 -13.70 -0.37 -25.76
C ASN A 31 -14.54 -0.89 -26.94
N GLN A 32 -15.80 -0.46 -27.02
CA GLN A 32 -16.75 -0.86 -28.07
C GLN A 32 -16.91 -2.39 -28.22
N VAL A 33 -16.72 -3.13 -27.13
CA VAL A 33 -16.98 -4.56 -27.03
C VAL A 33 -18.45 -4.77 -26.66
N THR A 34 -19.20 -5.42 -27.55
CA THR A 34 -20.67 -5.55 -27.45
C THR A 34 -21.14 -6.99 -27.35
N SER A 35 -20.33 -7.95 -27.81
CA SER A 35 -20.67 -9.37 -27.87
C SER A 35 -19.78 -10.27 -27.00
N LEU A 36 -20.25 -11.49 -26.72
CA LEU A 36 -19.43 -12.51 -26.06
C LEU A 36 -18.23 -12.90 -26.93
N GLY A 37 -18.41 -13.00 -28.25
CA GLY A 37 -17.34 -13.32 -29.20
C GLY A 37 -16.18 -12.34 -29.12
N GLU A 38 -16.48 -11.04 -29.05
CA GLU A 38 -15.46 -9.98 -28.92
C GLU A 38 -14.74 -10.03 -27.58
N ILE A 39 -15.44 -10.28 -26.47
CA ILE A 39 -14.76 -10.33 -25.16
C ILE A 39 -13.90 -11.59 -25.00
N VAL A 40 -14.32 -12.73 -25.56
CA VAL A 40 -13.52 -13.97 -25.51
C VAL A 40 -12.34 -13.95 -26.47
N ALA A 41 -12.31 -13.03 -27.44
CA ALA A 41 -11.13 -12.77 -28.26
C ALA A 41 -9.95 -12.23 -27.42
N PHE A 42 -10.21 -11.64 -26.24
CA PHE A 42 -9.17 -11.32 -25.28
C PHE A 42 -8.88 -12.52 -24.38
N HIS A 43 -7.61 -12.91 -24.26
CA HIS A 43 -7.25 -13.92 -23.28
C HIS A 43 -7.49 -13.35 -21.87
N PRO A 44 -8.07 -14.09 -20.91
CA PRO A 44 -8.35 -13.56 -19.57
C PRO A 44 -7.11 -13.08 -18.81
N ALA A 45 -5.92 -13.59 -19.16
CA ALA A 45 -4.64 -13.10 -18.62
C ALA A 45 -4.13 -11.81 -19.27
N GLN A 46 -4.65 -11.42 -20.44
CA GLN A 46 -4.45 -10.11 -21.06
C GLN A 46 -5.54 -9.14 -20.61
N ALA A 47 -6.80 -9.58 -20.51
CA ALA A 47 -7.92 -8.78 -20.01
C ALA A 47 -7.74 -8.31 -18.55
N ILE A 48 -6.93 -9.00 -17.74
CA ILE A 48 -6.55 -8.55 -16.39
C ILE A 48 -5.47 -7.44 -16.37
N GLN A 49 -4.81 -7.20 -17.51
CA GLN A 49 -3.83 -6.12 -17.69
C GLN A 49 -4.53 -4.80 -18.08
N GLU A 50 -5.78 -4.88 -18.55
CA GLU A 50 -6.60 -3.74 -18.93
C GLU A 50 -6.96 -2.81 -17.76
N ARG A 51 -6.90 -1.50 -18.03
CA ARG A 51 -7.20 -0.46 -17.04
C ARG A 51 -8.67 -0.58 -16.60
N ASN A 52 -8.86 -0.85 -15.30
CA ASN A 52 -10.16 -1.01 -14.58
C ASN A 52 -10.77 -2.43 -14.57
N LEU A 53 -10.07 -3.47 -15.05
CA LEU A 53 -10.50 -4.86 -14.88
C LEU A 53 -9.69 -5.56 -13.78
N GLY A 54 -10.30 -5.65 -12.59
CA GLY A 54 -9.70 -6.31 -11.43
C GLY A 54 -9.84 -7.84 -11.44
N ARG A 55 -9.02 -8.52 -10.62
CA ARG A 55 -9.05 -9.99 -10.42
C ARG A 55 -10.46 -10.53 -10.12
N GLY A 56 -11.24 -9.82 -9.31
CA GLY A 56 -12.63 -10.17 -9.00
C GLY A 56 -13.57 -10.06 -10.21
N SER A 57 -13.40 -9.03 -11.05
CA SER A 57 -14.17 -8.86 -12.28
C SER A 57 -13.89 -9.98 -13.28
N ILE A 58 -12.62 -10.37 -13.45
CA ILE A 58 -12.24 -11.49 -14.31
C ILE A 58 -12.76 -12.82 -13.77
N SER A 59 -12.66 -13.07 -12.46
CA SER A 59 -13.18 -14.28 -11.82
C SER A 59 -14.70 -14.40 -11.96
N ASN A 60 -15.42 -13.30 -11.75
CA ASN A 60 -16.88 -13.25 -11.92
C ASN A 60 -17.26 -13.42 -13.39
N MET A 61 -16.52 -12.82 -14.32
CA MET A 61 -16.76 -12.97 -15.76
C MET A 61 -16.53 -14.41 -16.23
N ARG A 62 -15.45 -15.06 -15.79
CA ARG A 62 -15.21 -16.50 -16.06
C ARG A 62 -16.40 -17.36 -15.62
N ARG A 63 -16.98 -17.08 -14.44
CA ARG A 63 -18.19 -17.78 -13.96
C ARG A 63 -19.42 -17.47 -14.82
N ALA A 64 -19.60 -16.23 -15.24
CA ALA A 64 -20.71 -15.85 -16.12
C ALA A 64 -20.62 -16.56 -17.48
N ILE A 65 -19.43 -16.60 -18.09
CA ILE A 65 -19.16 -17.30 -19.36
C ILE A 65 -19.42 -18.80 -19.21
N SER A 66 -18.88 -19.42 -18.15
CA SER A 66 -19.05 -20.85 -17.90
C SER A 66 -20.51 -21.24 -17.69
N ARG A 67 -21.29 -20.41 -16.99
CA ARG A 67 -22.74 -20.64 -16.83
C ARG A 67 -23.52 -20.47 -18.14
N ALA A 68 -23.15 -19.48 -18.95
CA ALA A 68 -23.89 -19.15 -20.18
C ALA A 68 -23.59 -20.11 -21.33
N THR A 69 -22.37 -20.65 -21.40
CA THR A 69 -21.90 -21.44 -22.54
C THR A 69 -21.54 -22.89 -22.20
N GLY A 70 -21.43 -23.22 -20.91
CA GLY A 70 -20.89 -24.50 -20.45
C GLY A 70 -19.37 -24.66 -20.65
N GLN A 71 -18.68 -23.64 -21.16
CA GLN A 71 -17.25 -23.68 -21.48
C GLN A 71 -16.46 -22.63 -20.67
N THR A 72 -15.17 -22.87 -20.45
CA THR A 72 -14.30 -21.85 -19.83
C THR A 72 -14.00 -20.73 -20.81
N TRP A 73 -13.67 -19.55 -20.29
CA TRP A 73 -13.23 -18.43 -21.13
C TRP A 73 -11.99 -18.83 -21.94
N GLU A 74 -11.04 -19.52 -21.33
CA GLU A 74 -9.82 -20.02 -21.98
C GLU A 74 -10.13 -20.98 -23.14
N ALA A 75 -11.10 -21.88 -22.97
CA ALA A 75 -11.51 -22.81 -24.02
C ALA A 75 -12.18 -22.08 -25.20
N LEU A 76 -13.03 -21.09 -24.91
CA LEU A 76 -13.66 -20.26 -25.94
C LEU A 76 -12.64 -19.36 -26.66
N HIS A 77 -11.68 -18.80 -25.93
CA HIS A 77 -10.59 -18.01 -26.49
C HIS A 77 -9.76 -18.86 -27.46
N ALA A 78 -9.33 -20.05 -27.03
CA ALA A 78 -8.61 -20.98 -27.88
C ALA A 78 -9.39 -21.35 -29.16
N LEU A 79 -10.72 -21.51 -29.05
CA LEU A 79 -11.60 -21.81 -30.17
C LEU A 79 -11.72 -20.63 -31.15
N VAL A 80 -11.83 -19.40 -30.65
CA VAL A 80 -11.87 -18.18 -31.48
C VAL A 80 -10.52 -17.94 -32.16
N THR A 81 -9.40 -18.08 -31.44
CA THR A 81 -8.04 -17.88 -31.99
C THR A 81 -7.65 -18.97 -32.99
N ALA A 82 -8.07 -20.22 -32.76
CA ALA A 82 -7.87 -21.30 -33.74
C ALA A 82 -8.68 -21.08 -35.02
N GLY A 83 -9.88 -20.49 -34.90
CA GLY A 83 -10.67 -20.06 -36.06
C GLY A 83 -10.02 -18.91 -36.84
N THR A 84 -9.27 -18.02 -36.17
CA THR A 84 -8.55 -16.90 -36.83
C THR A 84 -7.22 -17.33 -37.46
N GLN A 85 -6.55 -18.34 -36.90
CA GLN A 85 -5.30 -18.88 -37.43
C GLN A 85 -5.49 -19.71 -38.72
N SER A 86 -6.71 -20.17 -39.01
CA SER A 86 -6.99 -20.85 -40.28
C SER A 86 -6.91 -19.93 -41.51
N ASP A 87 -6.86 -18.61 -41.33
CA ASP A 87 -6.77 -17.61 -42.41
C ASP A 87 -5.37 -17.01 -42.58
N LEU A 88 -4.38 -17.40 -41.76
CA LEU A 88 -3.01 -16.88 -41.82
C LEU A 88 -1.99 -18.03 -41.87
N SER A 89 -1.88 -18.64 -43.05
CA SER A 89 -0.75 -19.53 -43.40
C SER A 89 0.49 -18.70 -43.71
N GLY A 90 1.47 -18.72 -42.80
CA GLY A 90 2.82 -18.17 -42.99
C GLY A 90 3.73 -18.57 -41.83
N ALA A 91 4.84 -19.24 -42.15
CA ALA A 91 5.75 -20.01 -41.29
C ALA A 91 6.36 -19.27 -40.06
N PRO A 92 6.87 -20.01 -39.04
CA PRO A 92 7.27 -19.46 -37.75
C PRO A 92 8.74 -19.02 -37.69
N PRO A 93 9.13 -17.98 -36.95
CA PRO A 93 10.52 -17.78 -36.58
C PRO A 93 10.82 -18.41 -35.22
N SER A 94 11.53 -19.53 -35.32
CA SER A 94 12.78 -19.88 -34.62
C SER A 94 13.04 -19.39 -33.20
N ALA A 95 13.36 -20.37 -32.34
CA ALA A 95 13.97 -20.22 -31.04
C ALA A 95 15.26 -19.40 -31.08
N LEU A 96 15.40 -18.44 -30.16
CA LEU A 96 16.68 -17.82 -29.83
C LEU A 96 17.00 -18.04 -28.35
N ARG A 97 18.17 -18.66 -28.16
CA ARG A 97 18.92 -18.82 -26.92
C ARG A 97 19.08 -17.48 -26.17
N PRO A 98 19.28 -17.51 -24.84
CA PRO A 98 19.63 -16.31 -24.07
C PRO A 98 20.99 -15.78 -24.55
N GLN A 99 20.99 -14.58 -25.12
CA GLN A 99 22.21 -13.85 -25.43
C GLN A 99 22.75 -13.23 -24.14
N ARG A 100 24.03 -13.50 -23.85
CA ARG A 100 24.84 -12.71 -22.93
C ARG A 100 24.91 -11.29 -23.48
N PHE A 101 24.37 -10.31 -22.76
CA PHE A 101 24.59 -8.90 -23.05
C PHE A 101 25.69 -8.36 -22.14
N ALA A 102 26.59 -7.59 -22.73
CA ALA A 102 27.64 -6.77 -22.16
C ALA A 102 27.52 -5.42 -22.92
N LYS A 103 27.75 -4.22 -22.41
CA LYS A 103 28.31 -3.68 -21.16
C LYS A 103 27.82 -2.21 -21.09
N THR A 104 27.65 -1.69 -19.87
CA THR A 104 27.31 -0.29 -19.49
C THR A 104 25.93 0.25 -19.89
N ARG A 105 25.33 1.04 -18.97
CA ARG A 105 24.05 1.74 -19.15
C ARG A 105 24.13 2.68 -20.38
N PRO A 106 23.15 2.64 -21.30
CA PRO A 106 23.12 3.58 -22.41
C PRO A 106 22.86 5.01 -21.90
N GLU A 107 23.80 5.92 -22.18
CA GLU A 107 23.76 7.33 -21.81
C GLU A 107 22.49 7.99 -22.38
N GLY A 108 21.65 8.58 -21.51
CA GLY A 108 20.37 9.19 -21.91
C GLY A 108 19.19 8.24 -22.13
N ALA A 109 19.30 6.95 -21.81
CA ALA A 109 18.16 6.02 -21.90
C ALA A 109 17.07 6.33 -20.88
N ALA A 110 15.82 6.44 -21.36
CA ALA A 110 14.65 6.64 -20.53
C ALA A 110 14.56 5.59 -19.41
N PRO A 111 14.11 5.95 -18.20
CA PRO A 111 13.99 5.01 -17.09
C PRO A 111 13.02 3.87 -17.44
N PRO A 112 13.27 2.66 -16.92
CA PRO A 112 12.42 1.51 -17.20
C PRO A 112 11.03 1.76 -16.63
N THR A 113 9.99 1.49 -17.43
CA THR A 113 8.60 1.55 -16.98
C THR A 113 8.07 0.18 -16.53
N ASP A 114 8.87 -0.87 -16.72
CA ASP A 114 8.49 -2.25 -16.49
C ASP A 114 9.59 -3.02 -15.76
N TRP A 115 9.19 -3.96 -14.90
CA TRP A 115 10.04 -4.73 -14.00
C TRP A 115 11.09 -5.56 -14.77
N ASP A 116 10.66 -6.26 -15.81
CA ASP A 116 11.54 -7.17 -16.56
C ASP A 116 12.55 -6.42 -17.46
N GLN A 117 12.42 -5.09 -17.58
CA GLN A 117 13.33 -4.25 -18.35
C GLN A 117 14.45 -3.64 -17.49
N VAL A 118 14.30 -3.67 -16.15
CA VAL A 118 15.20 -2.98 -15.22
C VAL A 118 16.63 -3.52 -15.29
N LEU A 119 16.81 -4.84 -15.30
CA LEU A 119 18.14 -5.43 -15.27
C LEU A 119 18.95 -5.10 -16.55
N GLY A 120 18.28 -5.09 -17.70
CA GLY A 120 18.89 -4.67 -18.96
C GLY A 120 19.19 -3.18 -19.04
N TRP A 121 18.52 -2.36 -18.22
CA TRP A 121 18.74 -0.91 -18.15
C TRP A 121 19.83 -0.49 -17.17
N LEU A 122 19.95 -1.16 -16.03
CA LEU A 122 20.92 -0.82 -14.97
C LEU A 122 22.38 -0.92 -15.47
N GLY A 123 22.70 -1.91 -16.32
CA GLY A 123 24.08 -2.21 -16.68
C GLY A 123 24.85 -2.87 -15.52
N ASP A 124 26.01 -3.44 -15.81
CA ASP A 124 26.76 -4.29 -14.89
C ASP A 124 27.12 -3.57 -13.57
N ASP A 125 27.63 -2.34 -13.65
CA ASP A 125 28.12 -1.60 -12.47
C ASP A 125 27.00 -1.21 -11.50
N ALA A 126 25.83 -0.84 -12.01
CA ALA A 126 24.68 -0.48 -11.19
C ALA A 126 23.93 -1.71 -10.64
N SER A 127 23.98 -2.84 -11.34
CA SER A 127 23.36 -4.08 -10.86
C SER A 127 24.03 -4.64 -9.59
N ALA A 128 25.31 -4.34 -9.39
CA ALA A 128 26.06 -4.73 -8.19
C ALA A 128 25.73 -3.90 -6.94
N LEU A 129 24.92 -2.84 -7.06
CA LEU A 129 24.61 -1.98 -5.92
C LEU A 129 23.82 -2.73 -4.83
N PRO A 130 24.18 -2.50 -3.56
CA PRO A 130 23.47 -3.12 -2.46
C PRO A 130 22.06 -2.55 -2.33
N LEU A 131 21.08 -3.43 -2.08
CA LEU A 131 19.68 -3.06 -1.87
C LEU A 131 19.50 -2.15 -0.64
N SER A 132 20.44 -2.16 0.30
CA SER A 132 20.46 -1.28 1.47
C SER A 132 20.69 0.20 1.12
N ALA A 133 21.33 0.49 -0.01
CA ALA A 133 21.49 1.86 -0.51
C ALA A 133 20.22 2.40 -1.18
N MET A 134 19.22 1.53 -1.43
CA MET A 134 18.00 1.87 -2.14
C MET A 134 16.84 2.10 -1.18
N ASP A 135 16.08 3.18 -1.37
CA ASP A 135 14.85 3.40 -0.60
C ASP A 135 13.66 2.61 -1.16
N LEU A 136 13.79 1.28 -1.12
CA LEU A 136 12.77 0.38 -1.64
C LEU A 136 11.49 0.44 -0.78
N PRO A 137 10.31 0.23 -1.39
CA PRO A 137 9.07 0.07 -0.64
C PRO A 137 9.19 -1.00 0.44
N ALA A 138 8.60 -0.78 1.62
CA ALA A 138 8.75 -1.66 2.78
C ALA A 138 8.44 -3.14 2.48
N ARG A 139 7.41 -3.40 1.65
CA ARG A 139 7.07 -4.76 1.21
C ARG A 139 8.18 -5.43 0.39
N MET A 140 8.90 -4.65 -0.41
CA MET A 140 10.05 -5.13 -1.16
C MET A 140 11.26 -5.35 -0.26
N LYS A 141 11.53 -4.44 0.70
CA LYS A 141 12.60 -4.62 1.71
C LYS A 141 12.41 -5.92 2.51
N SER A 142 11.20 -6.14 3.05
CA SER A 142 10.86 -7.37 3.79
C SER A 142 10.96 -8.64 2.93
N TYR A 143 10.70 -8.52 1.63
CA TYR A 143 10.87 -9.64 0.71
C TYR A 143 12.35 -9.95 0.48
N CYS A 144 13.17 -8.92 0.23
CA CYS A 144 14.61 -9.07 0.03
C CYS A 144 15.29 -9.68 1.24
N GLU A 145 15.00 -9.18 2.45
CA GLU A 145 15.53 -9.72 3.72
C GLU A 145 15.17 -11.20 3.90
N ARG A 146 13.90 -11.56 3.70
CA ARG A 146 13.43 -12.94 3.82
C ARG A 146 14.06 -13.88 2.79
N GLN A 147 14.41 -13.35 1.62
CA GLN A 147 14.93 -14.12 0.51
C GLN A 147 16.47 -14.08 0.41
N GLY A 148 17.13 -13.41 1.36
CA GLY A 148 18.59 -13.25 1.36
C GLY A 148 19.10 -12.50 0.14
N LEU A 149 18.32 -11.54 -0.37
CA LEU A 149 18.71 -10.72 -1.50
C LEU A 149 19.47 -9.49 -0.99
N GLU A 150 20.67 -9.30 -1.51
CA GLU A 150 21.58 -8.24 -1.09
C GLU A 150 21.83 -7.20 -2.18
N THR A 151 21.71 -7.57 -3.46
CA THR A 151 22.01 -6.68 -4.61
C THR A 151 20.83 -6.50 -5.57
N LEU A 152 20.86 -5.39 -6.34
CA LEU A 152 19.87 -5.13 -7.39
C LEU A 152 19.84 -6.24 -8.45
N GLU A 153 20.99 -6.78 -8.83
CA GLU A 153 21.10 -7.92 -9.75
C GLU A 153 20.28 -9.11 -9.25
N GLN A 154 20.46 -9.49 -7.98
CA GLN A 154 19.77 -10.64 -7.40
C GLN A 154 18.25 -10.43 -7.31
N LEU A 155 17.80 -9.18 -7.10
CA LEU A 155 16.39 -8.82 -7.08
C LEU A 155 15.76 -8.87 -8.48
N PHE A 156 16.36 -8.18 -9.46
CA PHE A 156 15.80 -8.04 -10.80
C PHE A 156 16.08 -9.22 -11.74
N SER A 157 16.94 -10.16 -11.32
CA SER A 157 17.04 -11.48 -11.94
C SER A 157 15.76 -12.31 -11.76
N ARG A 158 14.86 -11.93 -10.85
CA ARG A 158 13.55 -12.57 -10.67
C ARG A 158 12.56 -11.94 -11.64
N SER A 159 11.89 -12.76 -12.45
CA SER A 159 10.87 -12.25 -13.38
C SER A 159 9.67 -11.64 -12.65
N SER A 160 9.02 -10.68 -13.29
CA SER A 160 7.79 -10.05 -12.79
C SER A 160 6.71 -11.09 -12.46
N ALA A 161 6.58 -12.14 -13.29
CA ALA A 161 5.67 -13.25 -13.08
C ALA A 161 5.97 -14.04 -11.79
N ARG A 162 7.25 -14.29 -11.50
CA ARG A 162 7.69 -14.94 -10.26
C ARG A 162 7.44 -14.04 -9.07
N MET A 163 7.79 -12.77 -9.16
CA MET A 163 7.56 -11.79 -8.09
C MET A 163 6.07 -11.66 -7.77
N MET A 164 5.20 -11.66 -8.79
CA MET A 164 3.74 -11.60 -8.63
C MET A 164 3.11 -12.86 -8.02
N SER A 165 3.86 -13.97 -7.95
CA SER A 165 3.43 -15.20 -7.27
C SER A 165 3.78 -15.23 -5.78
N GLU A 166 4.59 -14.27 -5.33
CA GLU A 166 5.08 -14.21 -3.96
C GLU A 166 4.03 -13.62 -2.99
N PRO A 167 3.89 -14.18 -1.78
CA PRO A 167 3.03 -13.61 -0.77
C PRO A 167 3.41 -12.16 -0.46
N ASN A 168 2.42 -11.27 -0.51
CA ASN A 168 2.54 -9.84 -0.23
C ASN A 168 3.31 -9.01 -1.27
N ILE A 169 3.63 -9.59 -2.44
CA ILE A 169 4.14 -8.84 -3.60
C ILE A 169 3.04 -8.73 -4.65
N GLY A 170 2.70 -7.48 -4.98
CA GLY A 170 1.66 -7.15 -5.96
C GLY A 170 2.15 -6.10 -6.94
N ARG A 171 1.32 -5.80 -7.94
CA ARG A 171 1.66 -4.87 -9.04
C ARG A 171 2.04 -3.48 -8.54
N GLY A 172 1.41 -3.01 -7.46
CA GLY A 172 1.78 -1.77 -6.79
C GLY A 172 3.22 -1.84 -6.29
N THR A 173 3.58 -2.87 -5.52
CA THR A 173 4.95 -3.06 -5.01
C THR A 173 5.98 -3.09 -6.14
N LEU A 174 5.72 -3.78 -7.26
CA LEU A 174 6.66 -3.82 -8.39
C LEU A 174 6.83 -2.45 -9.05
N ARG A 175 5.72 -1.78 -9.34
CA ARG A 175 5.72 -0.44 -9.94
C ARG A 175 6.41 0.58 -9.04
N ASP A 176 6.09 0.57 -7.75
CA ASP A 176 6.66 1.51 -6.78
C ASP A 176 8.17 1.28 -6.65
N THR A 177 8.61 0.01 -6.70
CA THR A 177 10.04 -0.36 -6.73
C THR A 177 10.74 0.12 -8.01
N VAL A 178 10.12 -0.05 -9.18
CA VAL A 178 10.63 0.49 -10.45
C VAL A 178 10.66 2.03 -10.41
N GLY A 179 9.67 2.66 -9.78
CA GLY A 179 9.62 4.11 -9.57
C GLY A 179 10.72 4.64 -8.65
N THR A 180 11.07 3.92 -7.58
CA THR A 180 12.23 4.23 -6.74
C THR A 180 13.51 4.26 -7.57
N LEU A 181 13.71 3.27 -8.46
CA LEU A 181 14.89 3.23 -9.33
C LEU A 181 14.88 4.35 -10.37
N ALA A 182 13.73 4.65 -10.98
CA ALA A 182 13.62 5.74 -11.94
C ALA A 182 13.95 7.11 -11.32
N SER A 183 13.74 7.26 -10.02
CA SER A 183 13.99 8.50 -9.26
C SER A 183 15.33 8.51 -8.51
N TYR A 184 16.10 7.41 -8.59
CA TYR A 184 17.38 7.30 -7.92
C TYR A 184 18.43 8.18 -8.64
N PRO A 185 19.28 8.93 -7.92
CA PRO A 185 20.22 9.88 -8.52
C PRO A 185 21.44 9.18 -9.13
N TRP A 186 21.25 8.46 -10.23
CA TRP A 186 22.29 7.65 -10.87
C TRP A 186 23.53 8.42 -11.29
N ASP A 187 23.39 9.68 -11.68
CA ASP A 187 24.49 10.55 -12.13
C ASP A 187 25.53 10.81 -11.01
N THR A 188 25.14 10.59 -9.74
CA THR A 188 26.05 10.69 -8.59
C THR A 188 26.96 9.47 -8.42
N LEU A 189 26.64 8.34 -9.07
CA LEU A 189 27.49 7.14 -9.09
C LEU A 189 28.59 7.22 -10.15
N GLU A 190 28.31 7.89 -11.29
CA GLU A 190 29.26 8.04 -12.41
C GLU A 190 30.32 9.13 -12.15
N SER A 191 30.16 9.92 -11.08
CA SER A 191 31.06 11.03 -10.71
C SER A 191 32.14 10.68 -9.67
N SER A 192 32.33 9.41 -9.32
CA SER A 192 33.50 8.98 -8.54
C SER A 192 34.61 8.53 -9.48
N PRO A 193 35.62 9.38 -9.79
CA PRO A 193 36.87 8.86 -10.30
C PRO A 193 37.51 8.00 -9.19
N SER A 194 37.95 6.82 -9.61
CA SER A 194 38.71 5.84 -8.84
C SER A 194 39.98 6.39 -8.16
N GLN A 195 39.85 7.18 -7.09
CA GLN A 195 41.00 7.65 -6.30
C GLN A 195 40.90 7.43 -4.79
N ASP A 196 39.75 7.06 -4.23
CA ASP A 196 39.64 6.82 -2.77
C ASP A 196 39.82 5.37 -2.34
N ALA A 197 40.38 4.51 -3.20
CA ALA A 197 40.84 3.18 -2.81
C ALA A 197 42.23 3.20 -2.11
N GLU A 198 42.90 4.34 -2.03
CA GLU A 198 44.27 4.43 -1.47
C GLU A 198 44.37 5.24 -0.16
N VAL A 199 43.26 5.80 0.37
CA VAL A 199 43.30 6.67 1.57
C VAL A 199 42.80 6.00 2.86
N LEU A 200 42.06 4.87 2.79
CA LEU A 200 41.60 4.14 3.98
C LEU A 200 42.56 3.05 4.50
N GLN A 201 43.84 3.10 4.11
CA GLN A 201 44.88 2.20 4.62
C GLN A 201 46.05 2.93 5.32
N LYS A 202 45.79 4.09 5.92
CA LYS A 202 46.82 4.86 6.67
C LYS A 202 46.42 5.34 8.08
N GLN A 203 45.38 4.79 8.69
CA GLN A 203 44.94 5.31 10.00
C GLN A 203 44.56 4.23 11.02
N PHE A 204 45.36 3.16 11.15
CA PHE A 204 45.46 2.40 12.39
C PHE A 204 46.87 1.79 12.50
N PRO A 205 47.73 2.23 13.44
CA PRO A 205 48.83 1.39 13.90
C PRO A 205 48.29 0.35 14.90
N SER A 206 48.78 -0.88 14.76
CA SER A 206 48.53 -2.02 15.66
C SER A 206 48.91 -1.72 17.12
N PRO A 207 48.34 -2.47 18.08
CA PRO A 207 48.69 -2.36 19.49
C PRO A 207 49.82 -3.33 19.84
N GLU A 208 50.96 -2.81 20.30
CA GLU A 208 51.90 -3.54 21.17
C GLU A 208 52.38 -2.61 22.30
N GLU A 209 52.18 -3.09 23.53
CA GLU A 209 52.97 -2.92 24.76
C GLU A 209 53.32 -1.47 25.19
N SER A 210 52.94 -0.99 26.38
CA SER A 210 53.48 -1.45 27.66
C SER A 210 52.83 -0.72 28.86
N HIS A 211 52.61 -1.48 29.93
CA HIS A 211 52.43 -1.18 31.36
C HIS A 211 52.67 0.25 31.91
N LEU A 212 51.80 0.72 32.83
CA LEU A 212 51.92 0.62 34.32
C LEU A 212 51.04 1.69 35.02
N GLY A 213 50.29 1.30 36.07
CA GLY A 213 49.75 2.25 37.06
C GLY A 213 48.40 1.89 37.70
N GLN A 214 48.44 1.07 38.75
CA GLN A 214 47.46 0.86 39.85
C GLN A 214 47.02 2.21 40.51
N ASP A 215 45.94 2.42 41.29
CA ASP A 215 44.99 1.58 42.04
C ASP A 215 43.78 2.46 42.51
N PRO A 216 42.82 2.04 43.40
CA PRO A 216 41.39 2.18 43.13
C PRO A 216 40.59 2.93 44.22
N GLY A 217 39.27 3.03 44.01
CA GLY A 217 38.28 3.17 45.09
C GLY A 217 37.56 4.51 45.15
N GLU A 218 36.29 4.53 44.74
CA GLU A 218 35.19 4.76 45.68
C GLU A 218 33.83 4.56 44.99
N SER A 219 33.04 3.72 45.64
CA SER A 219 31.74 3.24 45.22
C SER A 219 30.64 4.21 45.63
N SER A 220 29.70 4.41 44.71
CA SER A 220 28.29 4.13 44.97
C SER A 220 27.60 4.89 46.11
N GLN A 221 27.23 6.16 45.88
CA GLN A 221 26.07 6.75 46.58
C GLN A 221 25.41 7.99 45.94
N ALA A 222 25.57 8.23 44.63
CA ALA A 222 24.97 9.41 43.98
C ALA A 222 23.73 9.14 43.11
N ASN A 223 23.37 7.88 42.82
CA ASN A 223 22.45 7.57 41.72
C ASN A 223 21.03 7.14 42.14
N ARG A 224 20.44 7.77 43.16
CA ARG A 224 19.03 7.51 43.55
C ARG A 224 18.11 8.73 43.68
N VAL A 225 18.56 9.94 43.34
CA VAL A 225 17.68 11.13 43.39
C VAL A 225 17.54 11.84 42.03
N ALA A 226 18.22 11.37 40.97
CA ALA A 226 18.22 12.02 39.65
C ALA A 226 17.25 11.41 38.61
N ALA A 227 16.31 10.54 39.00
CA ALA A 227 15.39 9.88 38.06
C ALA A 227 14.04 10.62 37.87
N ALA A 228 13.83 11.78 38.50
CA ALA A 228 12.50 12.41 38.53
C ALA A 228 12.25 13.47 37.44
N HIS A 229 13.24 14.00 36.74
CA HIS A 229 13.05 15.11 35.78
C HIS A 229 13.88 14.91 34.50
N ALA A 230 13.63 13.82 33.76
CA ALA A 230 14.05 13.79 32.36
C ALA A 230 13.21 14.82 31.57
N PRO A 231 13.83 15.70 30.75
CA PRO A 231 13.08 16.66 29.95
C PRO A 231 12.16 15.91 28.97
N VAL A 232 10.85 16.19 29.06
CA VAL A 232 9.85 15.65 28.12
C VAL A 232 10.18 16.17 26.71
N PRO A 233 10.20 15.31 25.67
CA PRO A 233 10.42 15.76 24.30
C PRO A 233 9.41 16.84 23.90
N ARG A 234 9.85 17.86 23.14
CA ARG A 234 8.96 18.97 22.71
C ARG A 234 7.70 18.46 21.99
N ASP A 235 7.83 17.41 21.19
CA ASP A 235 6.73 16.80 20.45
C ASP A 235 5.66 16.20 21.38
N ALA A 236 6.09 15.63 22.52
CA ALA A 236 5.17 15.11 23.53
C ALA A 236 4.47 16.24 24.30
N GLN A 237 5.07 17.43 24.40
CA GLN A 237 4.41 18.62 24.93
C GLN A 237 3.35 19.13 23.95
N THR A 238 3.68 19.22 22.67
CA THR A 238 2.74 19.64 21.61
C THR A 238 1.56 18.67 21.47
N LEU A 239 1.77 17.35 21.56
CA LEU A 239 0.65 16.40 21.53
C LEU A 239 -0.28 16.57 22.73
N ARG A 240 0.25 16.90 23.92
CA ARG A 240 -0.58 17.20 25.10
C ARG A 240 -1.44 18.45 24.89
N GLU A 241 -0.93 19.45 24.19
CA GLU A 241 -1.70 20.65 23.85
C GLU A 241 -2.84 20.32 22.89
N PHE A 242 -2.59 19.51 21.85
CA PHE A 242 -3.65 19.00 20.97
C PHE A 242 -4.65 18.15 21.76
N GLN A 243 -4.20 17.25 22.63
CA GLN A 243 -5.08 16.43 23.47
C GLN A 243 -5.99 17.30 24.35
N ARG A 244 -5.46 18.38 24.95
CA ARG A 244 -6.23 19.34 25.75
C ARG A 244 -7.28 20.04 24.89
N HIS A 245 -6.87 20.60 23.74
CA HIS A 245 -7.76 21.30 22.84
C HIS A 245 -8.90 20.39 22.32
N LEU A 246 -8.57 19.17 21.89
CA LEU A 246 -9.56 18.19 21.43
C LEU A 246 -10.49 17.75 22.56
N ARG A 247 -9.99 17.62 23.80
CA ARG A 247 -10.82 17.30 24.97
C ARG A 247 -11.83 18.40 25.25
N GLU A 248 -11.41 19.66 25.24
CA GLU A 248 -12.30 20.82 25.41
C GLU A 248 -13.36 20.81 24.31
N ARG A 249 -12.94 20.72 23.04
CA ARG A 249 -13.85 20.69 21.88
C ARG A 249 -14.89 19.58 21.98
N PHE A 250 -14.49 18.33 22.24
CA PHE A 250 -15.43 17.22 22.29
C PHE A 250 -16.30 17.23 23.55
N THR A 251 -15.83 17.83 24.64
CA THR A 251 -16.65 18.08 25.84
C THR A 251 -17.74 19.10 25.52
N ASP A 252 -17.39 20.22 24.91
CA ASP A 252 -18.36 21.25 24.51
C ASP A 252 -19.40 20.68 23.53
N LEU A 253 -18.97 19.87 22.55
CA LEU A 253 -19.86 19.20 21.61
C LEU A 253 -20.77 18.16 22.27
N ARG A 254 -20.30 17.46 23.32
CA ARG A 254 -21.12 16.52 24.09
C ARG A 254 -22.19 17.24 24.91
N ASP A 255 -21.82 18.37 25.49
CA ASP A 255 -22.64 19.08 26.47
C ASP A 255 -23.66 20.01 25.78
N SER A 256 -23.36 20.51 24.57
CA SER A 256 -24.22 21.41 23.80
C SER A 256 -25.36 20.75 23.02
N ARG A 257 -25.40 19.41 22.86
CA ARG A 257 -26.46 18.72 22.10
C ARG A 257 -26.84 17.35 22.66
N ARG A 258 -28.01 16.87 22.24
CA ARG A 258 -28.55 15.55 22.63
C ARG A 258 -28.02 14.38 21.77
N GLY A 259 -27.44 14.67 20.60
CA GLY A 259 -26.95 13.67 19.64
C GLY A 259 -25.57 13.11 19.93
N ALA A 260 -25.11 12.21 19.07
CA ALA A 260 -23.75 11.66 19.11
C ALA A 260 -22.71 12.69 18.63
N VAL A 261 -21.50 12.59 19.18
CA VAL A 261 -20.33 13.36 18.74
C VAL A 261 -19.53 12.56 17.71
N PHE A 262 -19.17 13.19 16.60
CA PHE A 262 -18.32 12.60 15.57
C PHE A 262 -16.93 13.21 15.69
N PHE A 263 -15.87 12.39 15.60
CA PHE A 263 -14.51 12.90 15.80
C PHE A 263 -14.00 13.70 14.60
N VAL A 264 -14.66 13.61 13.44
CA VAL A 264 -14.47 14.55 12.31
C VAL A 264 -14.82 16.00 12.69
N GLU A 265 -15.58 16.22 13.77
CA GLU A 265 -15.96 17.56 14.25
C GLU A 265 -14.89 18.22 15.14
N HIS A 266 -13.64 17.74 15.04
CA HIS A 266 -12.49 18.19 15.83
C HIS A 266 -12.15 19.68 15.66
N GLY A 267 -12.60 20.34 14.58
CA GLY A 267 -12.50 21.79 14.39
C GLY A 267 -11.10 22.31 14.07
N LEU A 268 -10.13 21.43 13.81
CA LEU A 268 -8.78 21.80 13.40
C LEU A 268 -8.78 22.20 11.92
N ARG A 269 -7.99 23.21 11.56
CA ARG A 269 -7.71 23.60 10.18
C ARG A 269 -6.72 22.61 9.55
N ALA A 270 -6.59 22.66 8.22
CA ALA A 270 -5.71 21.76 7.48
C ALA A 270 -4.24 21.80 7.95
N VAL A 271 -3.72 22.99 8.30
CA VAL A 271 -2.36 23.16 8.82
C VAL A 271 -2.22 22.52 10.20
N GLU A 272 -3.16 22.78 11.11
CA GLU A 272 -3.17 22.20 12.45
C GLU A 272 -3.32 20.67 12.41
N LEU A 273 -4.08 20.15 11.44
CA LEU A 273 -4.20 18.71 11.22
C LEU A 273 -2.90 18.10 10.67
N HIS A 274 -2.17 18.81 9.82
CA HIS A 274 -0.83 18.39 9.38
C HIS A 274 0.14 18.31 10.57
N ASP A 275 0.14 19.33 11.42
CA ASP A 275 0.96 19.36 12.65
C ASP A 275 0.56 18.24 13.62
N LEU A 276 -0.74 18.00 13.80
CA LEU A 276 -1.25 16.90 14.62
C LEU A 276 -0.68 15.55 14.15
N ARG A 277 -0.71 15.28 12.83
CA ARG A 277 -0.18 14.04 12.25
C ARG A 277 1.31 13.89 12.54
N ALA A 278 2.10 14.94 12.31
CA ALA A 278 3.54 14.92 12.60
C ALA A 278 3.82 14.62 14.08
N ASN A 279 3.09 15.24 15.00
CA ASN A 279 3.24 15.02 16.44
C ASN A 279 2.79 13.62 16.88
N VAL A 280 1.74 13.06 16.26
CA VAL A 280 1.32 11.67 16.53
C VAL A 280 2.42 10.70 16.09
N ARG A 281 3.00 10.87 14.89
CA ARG A 281 4.12 10.04 14.41
C ARG A 281 5.31 10.11 15.38
N ALA A 282 5.74 11.33 15.72
CA ALA A 282 6.83 11.55 16.66
C ALA A 282 6.56 10.90 18.03
N SER A 283 5.32 11.01 18.53
CA SER A 283 4.93 10.39 19.80
C SER A 283 4.91 8.86 19.74
N LEU A 284 4.52 8.26 18.61
CA LEU A 284 4.54 6.81 18.42
C LEU A 284 5.97 6.22 18.43
N HIS A 285 7.00 7.01 18.09
CA HIS A 285 8.40 6.59 18.23
C HIS A 285 8.86 6.51 19.69
N HIS A 286 8.28 7.32 20.58
CA HIS A 286 8.66 7.38 22.00
C HIS A 286 7.73 6.56 22.90
N HIS A 287 6.48 6.39 22.49
CA HIS A 287 5.43 5.72 23.24
C HIS A 287 4.78 4.66 22.34
N PRO A 288 5.14 3.37 22.52
CA PRO A 288 4.49 2.30 21.78
C PRO A 288 2.98 2.34 22.02
N LEU A 289 2.20 1.96 21.02
CA LEU A 289 0.75 2.09 21.02
C LEU A 289 0.07 1.31 22.16
N GLU A 290 0.72 0.23 22.58
CA GLU A 290 0.34 -0.65 23.67
C GLU A 290 0.54 0.01 25.05
N ALA A 291 1.31 1.10 25.14
CA ALA A 291 1.54 1.80 26.39
C ALA A 291 0.25 2.46 26.91
N GLU A 292 0.12 2.53 28.24
CA GLU A 292 -0.97 3.20 28.95
C GLU A 292 -1.00 4.71 28.68
N TRP A 293 0.11 5.29 28.20
CA TRP A 293 0.19 6.71 27.87
C TRP A 293 -0.93 7.14 26.91
N TRP A 294 -1.25 6.28 25.93
CA TRP A 294 -2.31 6.53 24.95
C TRP A 294 -3.71 6.53 25.56
N ASP A 295 -3.95 5.95 26.74
CA ASP A 295 -5.27 5.99 27.37
C ASP A 295 -5.68 7.41 27.83
N GLN A 296 -4.69 8.28 28.00
CA GLN A 296 -4.87 9.68 28.38
C GLN A 296 -4.63 10.66 27.21
N HIS A 297 -4.02 10.20 26.12
CA HIS A 297 -3.57 10.99 24.96
C HIS A 297 -4.10 10.43 23.61
N ASP A 298 -5.26 9.78 23.66
CA ASP A 298 -5.90 9.05 22.57
C ASP A 298 -6.43 9.93 21.44
N LEU A 299 -7.01 11.09 21.75
CA LEU A 299 -7.83 11.85 20.80
C LEU A 299 -7.08 12.26 19.54
N ALA A 300 -5.81 12.64 19.68
CA ALA A 300 -4.98 13.00 18.53
C ALA A 300 -4.87 11.84 17.52
N LEU A 301 -4.58 10.64 18.00
CA LEU A 301 -4.52 9.44 17.18
C LEU A 301 -5.89 9.09 16.58
N LEU A 302 -6.95 9.19 17.39
CA LEU A 302 -8.31 8.89 16.93
C LEU A 302 -8.80 9.86 15.86
N VAL A 303 -8.44 11.14 15.94
CA VAL A 303 -8.72 12.14 14.89
C VAL A 303 -7.97 11.79 13.61
N VAL A 304 -6.68 11.46 13.68
CA VAL A 304 -5.92 11.02 12.48
C VAL A 304 -6.56 9.78 11.84
N ALA A 305 -6.94 8.79 12.63
CA ALA A 305 -7.63 7.59 12.13
C ALA A 305 -9.02 7.91 11.54
N THR A 306 -9.73 8.87 12.12
CA THR A 306 -11.04 9.34 11.63
C THR A 306 -10.89 10.04 10.28
N GLU A 307 -9.87 10.88 10.12
CA GLU A 307 -9.55 11.56 8.86
C GLU A 307 -9.22 10.54 7.75
N VAL A 308 -8.46 9.50 8.04
CA VAL A 308 -8.25 8.40 7.09
C VAL A 308 -9.59 7.70 6.75
N GLY A 309 -10.47 7.54 7.75
CA GLY A 309 -11.82 7.02 7.57
C GLY A 309 -12.70 7.90 6.67
N TYR A 310 -12.50 9.21 6.69
CA TYR A 310 -13.20 10.15 5.83
C TYR A 310 -12.82 10.01 4.34
N TRP A 311 -11.57 9.63 4.06
CA TRP A 311 -11.07 9.34 2.72
C TRP A 311 -11.26 7.88 2.28
N TYR A 312 -11.89 7.04 3.10
CA TYR A 312 -12.06 5.62 2.84
C TYR A 312 -12.91 5.33 1.60
N GLN A 313 -12.50 4.33 0.80
CA GLN A 313 -13.07 4.03 -0.53
C GLN A 313 -13.84 2.70 -0.63
N GLY A 314 -14.30 2.15 0.49
CA GLY A 314 -15.31 1.08 0.50
C GLY A 314 -14.84 -0.38 0.36
N SER A 315 -13.56 -0.69 0.12
CA SER A 315 -13.08 -2.07 -0.12
C SER A 315 -12.86 -2.91 1.15
N GLY A 316 -12.87 -2.30 2.34
CA GLY A 316 -12.59 -2.92 3.63
C GLY A 316 -11.09 -3.13 3.90
N THR A 317 -10.27 -3.11 2.85
CA THR A 317 -8.84 -3.44 2.91
C THR A 317 -7.93 -2.22 2.87
N ASP A 318 -8.43 -1.08 2.42
CA ASP A 318 -7.57 0.08 2.10
C ASP A 318 -7.39 1.03 3.29
N PHE A 319 -8.18 0.88 4.36
CA PHE A 319 -8.08 1.73 5.54
C PHE A 319 -6.74 1.55 6.26
N TRP A 320 -6.39 0.31 6.62
CA TRP A 320 -5.18 0.05 7.42
C TRP A 320 -3.89 0.44 6.70
N PRO A 321 -3.68 0.09 5.41
CA PRO A 321 -2.48 0.54 4.70
C PRO A 321 -2.32 2.06 4.67
N ARG A 322 -3.42 2.82 4.52
CA ARG A 322 -3.38 4.28 4.54
C ARG A 322 -3.08 4.83 5.92
N LEU A 323 -3.66 4.23 6.98
CA LEU A 323 -3.33 4.64 8.34
C LEU A 323 -1.88 4.29 8.70
N GLU A 324 -1.36 3.14 8.26
CA GLU A 324 0.03 2.75 8.43
C GLU A 324 0.98 3.76 7.75
N GLU A 325 0.65 4.20 6.52
CA GLU A 325 1.37 5.25 5.79
C GLU A 325 1.31 6.59 6.53
N GLU A 326 0.12 7.04 6.95
CA GLU A 326 -0.06 8.29 7.68
C GLU A 326 0.65 8.31 9.04
N LEU A 327 0.78 7.16 9.70
CA LEU A 327 1.46 7.02 10.99
C LEU A 327 2.95 6.65 10.86
N GLY A 328 3.42 6.27 9.68
CA GLY A 328 4.79 5.76 9.47
C GLY A 328 5.11 4.50 10.28
N LEU A 329 4.09 3.69 10.61
CA LEU A 329 4.20 2.57 11.54
C LEU A 329 3.40 1.37 11.04
N GLY A 330 3.98 0.17 11.13
CA GLY A 330 3.24 -1.07 10.92
C GLY A 330 2.18 -1.30 12.02
N LEU A 331 0.95 -1.61 11.61
CA LEU A 331 -0.17 -1.89 12.50
C LEU A 331 -0.59 -3.35 12.36
N PRO A 332 0.08 -4.30 13.04
CA PRO A 332 -0.42 -5.68 13.12
C PRO A 332 -1.76 -5.74 13.87
N ALA A 333 -2.38 -6.93 13.90
CA ALA A 333 -3.74 -7.11 14.40
C ALA A 333 -3.95 -6.59 15.83
N GLU A 334 -2.96 -6.77 16.71
CA GLU A 334 -3.01 -6.33 18.10
C GLU A 334 -3.08 -4.80 18.20
N ARG A 335 -2.30 -4.08 17.39
CA ARG A 335 -2.32 -2.62 17.33
C ARG A 335 -3.63 -2.09 16.77
N ARG A 336 -4.18 -2.74 15.75
CA ARG A 336 -5.50 -2.39 15.19
C ARG A 336 -6.60 -2.57 16.24
N GLN A 337 -6.52 -3.63 17.03
CA GLN A 337 -7.43 -3.85 18.17
C GLN A 337 -7.27 -2.77 19.25
N ARG A 338 -6.03 -2.39 19.57
CA ARG A 338 -5.75 -1.30 20.51
C ARG A 338 -6.38 0.03 20.06
N ILE A 339 -6.29 0.38 18.77
CA ILE A 339 -6.94 1.59 18.21
C ILE A 339 -8.46 1.51 18.36
N ARG A 340 -9.06 0.35 18.05
CA ARG A 340 -10.50 0.12 18.27
C ARG A 340 -10.88 0.33 19.73
N ASP A 341 -10.12 -0.21 20.67
CA ASP A 341 -10.44 -0.11 22.10
C ASP A 341 -10.33 1.34 22.60
N LEU A 342 -9.37 2.11 22.07
CA LEU A 342 -9.28 3.56 22.31
C LEU A 342 -10.51 4.29 21.77
N PHE A 343 -10.97 3.99 20.56
CA PHE A 343 -12.23 4.52 20.01
C PHE A 343 -13.42 4.22 20.90
N MET A 344 -13.54 2.98 21.40
CA MET A 344 -14.62 2.56 22.29
C MET A 344 -14.64 3.40 23.58
N ARG A 345 -13.49 3.51 24.26
CA ARG A 345 -13.37 4.30 25.50
C ARG A 345 -13.61 5.79 25.27
N ALA A 346 -13.05 6.36 24.20
CA ALA A 346 -13.28 7.76 23.87
C ALA A 346 -14.76 8.03 23.55
N SER A 347 -15.42 7.11 22.83
CA SER A 347 -16.85 7.23 22.52
C SER A 347 -17.72 7.17 23.75
N GLU A 348 -17.37 6.35 24.75
CA GLU A 348 -18.04 6.38 26.05
C GLU A 348 -17.84 7.72 26.76
N ARG A 349 -16.61 8.25 26.75
CA ARG A 349 -16.24 9.51 27.43
C ARG A 349 -16.93 10.75 26.83
N TYR A 350 -17.08 10.80 25.51
CA TYR A 350 -17.59 11.98 24.78
C TYR A 350 -18.97 11.79 24.14
N ARG A 351 -19.69 10.71 24.47
CA ARG A 351 -20.95 10.34 23.79
C ARG A 351 -20.75 10.25 22.27
N GLY A 352 -19.65 9.62 21.88
CA GLY A 352 -19.25 9.43 20.49
C GLY A 352 -20.21 8.51 19.72
N ALA A 353 -20.25 8.69 18.40
CA ALA A 353 -21.01 7.83 17.51
C ALA A 353 -20.53 6.36 17.61
N ARG A 354 -21.48 5.42 17.61
CA ARG A 354 -21.18 3.99 17.70
C ARG A 354 -21.51 3.33 16.36
N PRO A 355 -20.67 2.40 15.86
CA PRO A 355 -21.00 1.63 14.67
C PRO A 355 -22.35 0.95 14.80
N ALA A 356 -23.18 1.07 13.76
CA ALA A 356 -24.48 0.40 13.72
C ALA A 356 -24.32 -1.12 13.70
N ASN A 357 -25.27 -1.84 14.28
CA ASN A 357 -25.28 -3.31 14.25
C ASN A 357 -25.67 -3.83 12.87
N THR A 358 -24.70 -3.84 11.95
CA THR A 358 -24.87 -4.29 10.56
C THR A 358 -23.88 -5.41 10.24
N PRO A 359 -24.16 -6.28 9.25
CA PRO A 359 -23.22 -7.31 8.81
C PRO A 359 -21.85 -6.73 8.42
N TRP A 360 -21.84 -5.53 7.81
CA TRP A 360 -20.59 -4.84 7.47
C TRP A 360 -19.80 -4.43 8.71
N ALA A 361 -20.44 -3.79 9.70
CA ALA A 361 -19.76 -3.37 10.92
C ALA A 361 -19.25 -4.57 11.75
N GLN A 362 -19.91 -5.73 11.67
CA GLN A 362 -19.45 -6.97 12.30
C GLN A 362 -18.23 -7.56 11.58
N ALA A 363 -18.29 -7.66 10.24
CA ALA A 363 -17.20 -8.19 9.42
C ALA A 363 -15.94 -7.29 9.47
N PHE A 364 -16.14 -5.98 9.55
CA PHE A 364 -15.08 -4.96 9.52
C PHE A 364 -14.98 -4.22 10.86
N HIS A 365 -15.18 -4.92 11.97
CA HIS A 365 -15.31 -4.34 13.32
C HIS A 365 -14.11 -3.52 13.80
N LEU A 366 -12.91 -3.75 13.24
CA LEU A 366 -11.73 -2.93 13.57
C LEU A 366 -11.75 -1.55 12.89
N ILE A 367 -12.34 -1.42 11.70
CA ILE A 367 -12.42 -0.15 10.94
C ILE A 367 -13.78 0.53 11.04
N ALA A 368 -14.79 -0.19 11.53
CA ALA A 368 -16.13 0.34 11.68
C ALA A 368 -16.18 1.60 12.55
N TRP A 369 -15.33 1.68 13.58
CA TRP A 369 -15.21 2.85 14.46
C TRP A 369 -14.73 4.11 13.75
N PRO A 370 -13.50 4.17 13.17
CA PRO A 370 -13.03 5.37 12.48
C PRO A 370 -13.95 5.78 11.33
N ILE A 371 -14.52 4.82 10.59
CA ILE A 371 -15.46 5.12 9.50
C ILE A 371 -16.78 5.72 10.04
N THR A 372 -17.27 5.24 11.19
CA THR A 372 -18.45 5.83 11.83
C THR A 372 -18.19 7.25 12.30
N HIS A 373 -17.02 7.51 12.91
CA HIS A 373 -16.66 8.85 13.37
C HIS A 373 -16.34 9.83 12.24
N ALA A 374 -16.07 9.33 11.04
CA ALA A 374 -15.95 10.14 9.83
C ALA A 374 -17.30 10.65 9.32
N LEU A 375 -18.41 10.25 9.96
CA LEU A 375 -19.81 10.51 9.62
C LEU A 375 -20.24 9.88 8.29
N LEU A 376 -19.54 10.24 7.22
CA LEU A 376 -19.75 9.74 5.88
C LEU A 376 -18.46 9.93 5.08
N PRO A 377 -17.86 8.86 4.51
CA PRO A 377 -16.74 9.03 3.60
C PRO A 377 -17.08 9.93 2.42
N VAL A 378 -16.11 10.74 1.98
CA VAL A 378 -16.29 11.83 1.00
C VAL A 378 -16.96 11.38 -0.31
N GLU A 379 -16.71 10.15 -0.73
CA GLU A 379 -17.27 9.57 -1.96
C GLU A 379 -18.79 9.42 -1.94
N PHE A 380 -19.39 9.31 -0.75
CA PHE A 380 -20.84 9.19 -0.59
C PHE A 380 -21.54 10.54 -0.44
N HIS A 381 -20.80 11.65 -0.30
CA HIS A 381 -21.38 12.98 -0.09
C HIS A 381 -22.26 13.39 -1.25
N ARG A 382 -21.74 13.31 -2.48
CA ARG A 382 -22.48 13.71 -3.69
C ARG A 382 -23.71 12.82 -3.94
N PRO A 383 -23.62 11.47 -3.94
CA PRO A 383 -24.81 10.63 -4.06
C PRO A 383 -25.87 10.92 -2.98
N LEU A 384 -25.46 11.12 -1.73
CA LEU A 384 -26.40 11.44 -0.65
C LEU A 384 -27.06 12.80 -0.87
N ALA A 385 -26.29 13.85 -1.17
CA ALA A 385 -26.81 15.18 -1.42
C ALA A 385 -27.82 15.19 -2.58
N LEU A 386 -27.53 14.48 -3.67
CA LEU A 386 -28.45 14.32 -4.81
C LEU A 386 -29.73 13.59 -4.39
N THR A 387 -29.61 12.51 -3.60
CA THR A 387 -30.78 11.76 -3.10
C THR A 387 -31.66 12.66 -2.23
N LEU A 388 -31.07 13.41 -1.29
CA LEU A 388 -31.80 14.34 -0.43
C LEU A 388 -32.45 15.49 -1.21
N ALA A 389 -31.79 16.00 -2.25
CA ALA A 389 -32.34 17.04 -3.12
C ALA A 389 -33.59 16.55 -3.88
N ASN A 390 -33.62 15.28 -4.27
CA ASN A 390 -34.73 14.64 -4.98
C ASN A 390 -35.88 14.17 -4.06
N LEU A 391 -35.73 14.29 -2.73
CA LEU A 391 -36.82 14.06 -1.76
C LEU A 391 -37.67 15.32 -1.51
N ARG A 392 -37.32 16.44 -2.14
CA ARG A 392 -38.14 17.66 -2.22
C ARG A 392 -39.04 17.58 -3.44
#